data_AF-A0ABD5DEI9-F1
#
_entry.id   AF-A0ABD5DEI9-F1
#
_cell.length_a   1.000
_cell.length_b   1.000
_cell.length_c   1.000
_cell.angle_alpha   90.00
_cell.angle_beta   90.00
_cell.angle_gamma   90.00
#
_symmetry.space_group_name_H-M   'P 1'
#
loop_
_entity.id
_entity.type
_entity.pdbx_description
1 polymer ?
#
loop_
_entity_poly.entity_id
_entity_poly.type
_entity_poly.pdbx_seq_one_letter_code
_entity_poly.pdbx_strand_id
1 'polypeptide(L)'
;DLSSQLVVEDQLELALTDSTPFLTRVIDHIDRFFIRHQKKLERLTSIAMTMPGIIDTENGIIHRMPFYEDVKDVPLGEALANHTGVPVYIQ
;
A
#
# COMPACT_ATOMS: atom_id res chain seq x y z
N ASP A 1 12.36 -5.63 13.53
CA ASP A 1 12.16 -6.59 14.62
C ASP A 1 10.81 -7.28 14.44
N LEU A 2 10.72 -8.60 14.67
CA LEU A 2 9.48 -9.39 14.57
C LEU A 2 8.66 -9.36 15.86
N SER A 3 9.11 -8.60 16.87
CA SER A 3 8.42 -8.37 18.15
C SER A 3 7.10 -7.59 18.04
N SER A 4 6.67 -7.21 16.83
CA SER A 4 5.50 -6.35 16.57
C SER A 4 5.57 -4.97 17.23
N GLN A 5 6.76 -4.55 17.68
CA GLN A 5 6.98 -3.21 18.20
C GLN A 5 6.97 -2.19 17.06
N LEU A 6 6.15 -1.13 17.22
CA LEU A 6 6.12 -0.03 16.27
C LEU A 6 7.49 0.65 16.19
N VAL A 7 8.06 0.73 14.98
CA VAL A 7 9.35 1.40 14.73
C VAL A 7 9.15 2.85 14.30
N VAL A 8 8.23 3.07 13.35
CA VAL A 8 7.86 4.37 12.78
C VAL A 8 6.43 4.32 12.25
N GLU A 9 5.74 5.45 12.29
CA GLU A 9 4.39 5.63 11.77
C GLU A 9 4.30 7.00 11.08
N ASP A 10 3.62 7.04 9.93
CA ASP A 10 3.25 8.27 9.23
C ASP A 10 1.75 8.24 8.95
N GLN A 11 1.07 9.39 9.10
CA GLN A 11 -0.31 9.57 8.65
C GLN A 11 -0.31 10.56 7.49
N LEU A 12 -0.81 10.11 6.34
CA LEU A 12 -0.81 10.87 5.10
C LEU A 12 -2.23 11.00 4.56
N GLU A 13 -2.54 12.17 4.00
CA GLU A 13 -3.80 12.38 3.30
C GLU A 13 -3.77 11.69 1.92
N LEU A 14 -4.89 11.07 1.55
CA LEU A 14 -5.12 10.53 0.22
C LEU A 14 -6.43 11.12 -0.29
N ALA A 15 -6.33 12.09 -1.20
CA ALA A 15 -7.49 12.79 -1.72
C ALA A 15 -8.47 11.82 -2.42
N LEU A 16 -9.77 11.99 -2.20
CA LEU A 16 -10.81 11.15 -2.83
C LEU A 16 -10.84 11.31 -4.35
N THR A 17 -10.46 12.48 -4.85
CA THR A 17 -10.42 12.82 -6.27
C THR A 17 -9.08 13.45 -6.59
N ASP A 18 -8.38 12.90 -7.58
CA ASP A 18 -7.10 13.41 -8.05
C ASP A 18 -6.96 13.11 -9.54
N SER A 19 -6.16 13.93 -10.23
CA SER A 19 -5.74 13.67 -11.61
C SER A 19 -4.79 12.46 -11.72
N THR A 20 -4.09 12.14 -10.64
CA THR A 20 -3.16 11.02 -10.54
C THR A 20 -3.90 9.75 -10.10
N PRO A 21 -3.77 8.61 -10.81
CA PRO A 21 -4.45 7.38 -10.46
C PRO A 21 -4.17 6.93 -9.02
N PHE A 22 -5.18 6.37 -8.35
CA PHE A 22 -5.07 5.82 -7.00
C PHE A 22 -3.79 5.00 -6.78
N LEU A 23 -3.52 4.02 -7.66
CA LEU A 23 -2.37 3.12 -7.52
C LEU A 23 -1.03 3.87 -7.51
N THR A 24 -0.88 4.86 -8.41
CA THR A 24 0.34 5.68 -8.49
C THR A 24 0.54 6.50 -7.22
N ARG A 25 -0.54 7.03 -6.63
CA ARG A 25 -0.47 7.80 -5.38
C ARG A 25 -0.10 6.92 -4.18
N VAL A 26 -0.62 5.70 -4.11
CA VAL A 26 -0.25 4.74 -3.06
C VAL A 26 1.23 4.37 -3.14
N ILE A 27 1.73 4.08 -4.35
CA ILE A 27 3.15 3.78 -4.58
C ILE A 27 4.04 4.96 -4.16
N ASP A 28 3.70 6.18 -4.56
CA ASP A 28 4.45 7.39 -4.20
C ASP A 28 4.49 7.62 -2.68
N HIS A 29 3.39 7.38 -1.96
CA HIS A 29 3.37 7.45 -0.50
C HIS A 29 4.30 6.43 0.15
N ILE A 30 4.32 5.19 -0.37
CA ILE A 30 5.19 4.12 0.12
C ILE A 30 6.67 4.46 -0.15
N ASP A 31 6.99 4.96 -1.34
CA ASP A 31 8.35 5.38 -1.70
C ASP A 31 8.84 6.51 -0.79
N ARG A 32 8.00 7.52 -0.55
CA ARG A 32 8.33 8.62 0.36
C ARG A 32 8.54 8.15 1.78
N PHE A 33 7.76 7.18 2.25
CA PHE A 33 7.94 6.57 3.56
C PHE A 33 9.31 5.89 3.67
N PHE A 34 9.69 5.09 2.67
CA PHE A 34 11.00 4.43 2.66
C PHE A 34 12.16 5.43 2.59
N ILE A 35 12.06 6.45 1.75
CA ILE A 35 13.08 7.50 1.64
C ILE A 35 13.25 8.24 2.98
N ARG A 36 12.14 8.61 3.62
CA ARG A 36 12.15 9.35 4.89
C ARG A 36 12.76 8.53 6.03
N HIS A 37 12.49 7.24 6.07
CA HIS A 37 12.85 6.36 7.18
C HIS A 37 13.98 5.36 6.85
N GLN A 38 14.70 5.54 5.73
CA GLN A 38 15.73 4.62 5.24
C GLN A 38 16.76 4.21 6.30
N LYS A 39 17.11 5.10 7.23
CA LYS A 39 18.06 4.82 8.32
C LYS A 39 17.52 3.90 9.41
N LYS A 40 16.20 3.75 9.51
CA LYS A 40 15.48 2.91 10.48
C LYS A 40 14.94 1.63 9.86
N LEU A 41 14.78 1.62 8.54
CA LEU A 41 14.42 0.44 7.78
C LEU A 41 15.65 -0.45 7.63
N GLU A 42 15.68 -1.53 8.39
CA GLU A 42 16.62 -2.62 8.18
C GLU A 42 16.18 -3.46 6.97
N ARG A 43 15.67 -4.68 7.21
CA ARG A 43 15.17 -5.57 6.17
C ARG A 43 13.65 -5.57 6.18
N LEU A 44 13.05 -5.01 5.13
CA LEU A 44 11.62 -5.17 4.86
C LEU A 44 11.36 -6.62 4.44
N THR A 45 10.43 -7.30 5.12
CA THR A 45 10.08 -8.70 4.82
C THR A 45 8.78 -8.83 4.06
N SER A 46 7.83 -7.95 4.32
CA SER A 46 6.49 -7.95 3.72
C SER A 46 5.79 -6.63 3.98
N ILE A 47 4.71 -6.38 3.23
CA ILE A 47 3.76 -5.30 3.46
C ILE A 47 2.40 -5.92 3.73
N ALA A 48 1.73 -5.50 4.80
CA ALA A 48 0.34 -5.83 5.07
C ALA A 48 -0.48 -4.55 4.93
N MET A 49 -1.54 -4.59 4.13
CA MET A 49 -2.46 -3.47 3.93
C MET A 49 -3.85 -3.86 4.36
N THR A 50 -4.51 -2.96 5.07
CA THR A 50 -5.92 -3.13 5.45
C THR A 50 -6.72 -1.97 4.88
N MET A 51 -7.80 -2.26 4.16
CA MET A 51 -8.63 -1.24 3.54
C MET A 51 -10.10 -1.69 3.39
N PRO A 52 -11.06 -0.76 3.38
CA PRO A 52 -12.44 -1.11 3.13
C PRO A 52 -12.65 -1.46 1.65
N GLY A 53 -13.56 -2.39 1.34
CA GLY A 53 -13.99 -2.65 -0.03
C GLY A 53 -14.27 -4.11 -0.36
N ILE A 54 -14.38 -4.37 -1.66
CA ILE A 54 -14.48 -5.73 -2.22
C ILE A 54 -13.10 -6.07 -2.75
N ILE A 55 -12.43 -7.01 -2.11
CA ILE A 55 -11.03 -7.35 -2.34
C ILE A 55 -10.95 -8.85 -2.63
N ASP A 56 -10.24 -9.20 -3.69
CA ASP A 56 -9.70 -10.54 -3.88
C ASP A 56 -8.37 -10.62 -3.13
N THR A 57 -8.41 -11.21 -1.94
CA THR A 57 -7.24 -11.33 -1.05
C THR A 57 -6.20 -12.32 -1.58
N GLU A 58 -6.60 -13.25 -2.44
CA GLU A 58 -5.69 -14.26 -3.00
C GLU A 58 -4.80 -13.63 -4.08
N ASN A 59 -5.39 -12.83 -4.96
CA ASN A 59 -4.68 -12.15 -6.05
C ASN A 59 -4.23 -10.72 -5.70
N GLY A 60 -4.65 -10.19 -4.55
CA GLY A 60 -4.36 -8.82 -4.13
C GLY A 60 -5.02 -7.77 -5.03
N ILE A 61 -6.23 -8.05 -5.53
CA ILE A 61 -6.97 -7.17 -6.44
C ILE A 61 -8.08 -6.46 -5.68
N ILE A 62 -8.13 -5.14 -5.77
CA ILE A 62 -9.25 -4.34 -5.26
C ILE A 62 -10.27 -4.22 -6.39
N HIS A 63 -11.38 -4.96 -6.28
CA HIS A 63 -12.45 -4.86 -7.26
C HIS A 63 -13.15 -3.51 -7.15
N ARG A 64 -13.48 -3.07 -5.93
CA ARG A 64 -14.11 -1.79 -5.63
C ARG A 64 -13.78 -1.31 -4.23
N MET A 65 -13.56 -0.01 -4.06
CA MET A 65 -13.35 0.61 -2.76
C MET A 65 -14.39 1.71 -2.50
N PRO A 66 -14.94 1.85 -1.28
CA PRO A 66 -15.76 2.99 -0.93
C PRO A 66 -14.99 4.31 -1.11
N PHE A 67 -15.69 5.37 -1.50
CA PHE A 67 -15.17 6.75 -1.62
C PHE A 67 -14.21 7.04 -2.78
N TYR A 68 -13.60 6.03 -3.41
CA TYR A 68 -12.70 6.19 -4.55
C TYR A 68 -13.31 5.58 -5.82
N GLU A 69 -13.90 6.44 -6.65
CA GLU A 69 -14.61 6.01 -7.87
C GLU A 69 -13.67 5.45 -8.95
N ASP A 70 -12.40 5.87 -8.95
CA ASP A 70 -11.36 5.42 -9.88
C ASP A 70 -10.77 4.04 -9.53
N VAL A 71 -11.17 3.46 -8.39
CA VAL A 71 -10.71 2.14 -7.96
C VAL A 71 -11.64 1.05 -8.47
N LYS A 72 -11.25 0.47 -9.61
CA LYS A 72 -11.91 -0.68 -10.21
C LYS A 72 -10.89 -1.69 -10.73
N ASP A 73 -10.98 -2.92 -10.23
CA ASP A 73 -10.12 -4.05 -10.61
C ASP A 73 -8.62 -3.68 -10.55
N VAL A 74 -8.20 -3.00 -9.47
CA VAL A 74 -6.83 -2.52 -9.27
C VAL A 74 -5.95 -3.63 -8.69
N PRO A 75 -4.90 -4.10 -9.38
CA PRO A 75 -4.03 -5.18 -8.89
C PRO A 75 -2.97 -4.63 -7.91
N LEU A 76 -3.43 -4.10 -6.78
CA LEU A 76 -2.55 -3.40 -5.83
C LEU A 76 -1.46 -4.32 -5.26
N GLY A 77 -1.79 -5.57 -4.94
CA GLY A 77 -0.86 -6.52 -4.33
C GLY A 77 0.31 -6.83 -5.25
N GLU A 78 0.01 -7.21 -6.49
CA GLU A 78 1.04 -7.48 -7.51
C GLU A 78 1.86 -6.22 -7.84
N ALA A 79 1.20 -5.07 -8.02
CA ALA A 79 1.88 -3.82 -8.34
C ALA A 79 2.89 -3.41 -7.25
N LEU A 80 2.50 -3.51 -5.98
CA LEU A 80 3.39 -3.22 -4.86
C LEU A 80 4.47 -4.27 -4.71
N ALA A 81 4.15 -5.56 -4.84
CA ALA A 81 5.16 -6.62 -4.75
C ALA A 81 6.26 -6.47 -5.81
N ASN A 82 5.87 -6.16 -7.05
CA ASN A 82 6.79 -5.89 -8.15
C ASN A 82 7.62 -4.63 -7.90
N HIS A 83 7.05 -3.60 -7.27
CA HIS A 83 7.73 -2.35 -6.98
C HIS A 83 8.69 -2.44 -5.79
N THR A 84 8.31 -3.12 -4.72
CA THR A 84 9.07 -3.18 -3.46
C THR A 84 9.93 -4.43 -3.30
N GLY A 85 9.71 -5.46 -4.14
CA GLY A 85 10.45 -6.72 -4.09
C GLY A 85 10.14 -7.60 -2.88
N VAL A 86 9.03 -7.34 -2.19
CA VAL A 86 8.59 -8.09 -1.00
C VAL A 86 7.13 -8.54 -1.17
N PRO A 87 6.71 -9.64 -0.52
CA PRO A 87 5.31 -10.06 -0.51
C PRO A 87 4.38 -8.98 0.06
N VAL A 88 3.22 -8.82 -0.56
CA VAL A 88 2.18 -7.87 -0.15
C VAL A 88 0.88 -8.63 0.14
N TYR A 89 0.30 -8.40 1.31
CA TYR A 89 -0.93 -9.02 1.76
C TYR A 89 -1.99 -7.94 1.95
N ILE A 90 -3.17 -8.12 1.35
CA ILE A 90 -4.26 -7.15 1.39
C ILE A 90 -5.46 -7.79 2.10
N GLN A 91 -6.05 -7.05 3.04
CA GLN A 91 -7.21 -7.47 3.85
C GLN A 91 -8.28 -6.38 3.92
#